data_AF-A0A5C7MH49-F1
#
_entry.id   AF-A0A5C7MH49-F1
#
_cell.length_a   1.000
_cell.length_b   1.000
_cell.length_c   1.000
_cell.angle_alpha   90.00
_cell.angle_beta   90.00
_cell.angle_gamma   90.00
#
_symmetry.space_group_name_H-M   'P 1'
#
loop_
_entity.id
_entity.type
_entity.pdbx_description
1 polymer ?
#
loop_
_entity_poly.entity_id
_entity_poly.type
_entity_poly.pdbx_seq_one_letter_code
_entity_poly.pdbx_strand_id
1 'polypeptide(L)'
;MRLRIDTSGTRFIVTRAPEPRLNFETGAPKVDTATGMPMYATQVLALDDSGGEVLIVTVAGDPKVTVTQPVSVVGLVAIPWAQGDRSGVAFRADALTAATASGAAPSEQTRPQK
;
A
#
# COMPACT_ATOMS: atom_id res chain seq x y z
N MET A 1 14.94 11.30 -5.54
CA MET A 1 14.11 10.95 -6.72
C MET A 1 12.86 10.21 -6.23
N ARG A 2 11.69 10.43 -6.84
CA ARG A 2 10.45 9.69 -6.52
C ARG A 2 9.89 9.14 -7.84
N LEU A 3 9.74 7.82 -7.92
CA LEU A 3 9.22 7.12 -9.08
C LEU A 3 7.74 6.83 -8.82
N ARG A 4 6.84 7.37 -9.64
CA ARG A 4 5.41 7.03 -9.54
C ARG A 4 5.19 5.62 -10.09
N ILE A 5 4.42 4.83 -9.36
CA ILE A 5 4.09 3.46 -9.73
C ILE A 5 2.63 3.43 -10.17
N ASP A 6 2.37 2.90 -11.37
CA ASP A 6 1.01 2.60 -11.79
C ASP A 6 0.53 1.33 -11.07
N THR A 7 -0.68 1.39 -10.53
CA THR A 7 -1.29 0.32 -9.73
C THR A 7 -2.52 -0.29 -10.42
N SER A 8 -2.80 0.11 -11.66
CA SER A 8 -4.03 -0.26 -12.39
C SER A 8 -4.24 -1.77 -12.57
N GLY A 9 -3.17 -2.55 -12.71
CA GLY A 9 -3.19 -4.01 -12.86
C GLY A 9 -2.90 -4.79 -11.58
N THR A 10 -2.74 -4.11 -10.44
CA THR A 10 -2.23 -4.73 -9.21
C THR A 10 -3.30 -4.74 -8.12
N ARG A 11 -3.52 -5.92 -7.52
CA ARG A 11 -4.39 -6.07 -6.35
C ARG A 11 -3.55 -5.98 -5.09
N PHE A 12 -4.05 -5.31 -4.07
CA PHE A 12 -3.35 -5.17 -2.79
C PHE A 12 -4.17 -5.77 -1.64
N ILE A 13 -3.51 -6.55 -0.78
CA ILE A 13 -4.08 -7.13 0.42
C ILE A 13 -3.18 -6.82 1.60
N VAL A 14 -3.75 -6.31 2.70
CA VAL A 14 -2.97 -6.03 3.92
C VAL A 14 -2.50 -7.33 4.57
N THR A 15 -1.20 -7.46 4.78
CA THR A 15 -0.58 -8.62 5.45
C THR A 15 -0.11 -8.32 6.86
N ARG A 16 0.06 -7.03 7.23
CA ARG A 16 0.31 -6.59 8.61
C ARG A 16 -0.40 -5.28 8.88
N ALA A 17 -1.06 -5.17 10.03
CA ALA A 17 -1.79 -3.97 10.43
C ALA A 17 -0.89 -2.72 10.43
N PRO A 18 -1.46 -1.51 10.23
CA PRO A 18 -0.72 -0.27 10.31
C PRO A 18 -0.12 -0.05 11.70
N GLU A 19 1.17 0.30 11.73
CA GLU A 19 1.90 0.65 12.95
C GLU A 19 2.52 2.04 12.82
N PRO A 20 2.51 2.87 13.89
CA PRO A 20 3.20 4.15 13.89
C PRO A 20 4.68 3.97 13.61
N ARG A 21 5.22 4.78 12.69
CA ARG A 21 6.66 4.88 12.48
C ARG A 21 7.25 5.74 13.58
N LEU A 22 8.25 5.24 14.28
CA LEU A 22 8.93 5.97 15.35
C LEU A 22 10.30 6.46 14.88
N ASN A 23 10.76 7.58 15.44
CA ASN A 23 12.17 7.96 15.39
C ASN A 23 12.97 6.99 16.25
N PHE A 24 14.04 6.44 15.69
CA PHE A 24 14.87 5.45 16.36
C PHE A 24 15.58 6.01 17.61
N GLU A 25 15.98 7.28 17.59
CA GLU A 25 16.72 7.90 18.69
C GLU A 25 15.79 8.35 19.83
N THR A 26 14.64 8.92 19.49
CA THR A 26 13.75 9.57 20.48
C THR A 26 12.53 8.75 20.84
N GLY A 27 12.20 7.69 20.09
CA GLY A 27 10.97 6.92 20.24
C GLY A 27 9.68 7.68 19.89
N ALA A 28 9.78 8.97 19.51
CA ALA A 28 8.63 9.78 19.16
C ALA A 28 8.06 9.38 17.79
N PRO A 29 6.75 9.55 17.54
CA PRO A 29 6.18 9.35 16.22
C PRO A 29 6.88 10.20 15.17
N LYS A 30 7.27 9.57 14.06
CA LYS A 30 7.82 10.24 12.90
C LYS A 30 6.68 10.98 12.21
N VAL A 31 6.82 12.29 12.08
CA VAL A 31 5.82 13.15 11.45
C VAL A 31 6.18 13.42 9.99
N ASP A 32 5.17 13.38 9.13
CA ASP A 32 5.29 13.84 7.75
C ASP A 32 5.31 15.37 7.69
N THR A 33 6.39 15.92 7.14
CA THR A 33 6.63 17.37 7.17
C THR A 33 5.69 18.16 6.27
N ALA A 34 5.06 17.52 5.27
CA ALA A 34 4.12 18.20 4.38
C ALA A 34 2.71 18.27 4.98
N THR A 35 2.29 17.21 5.66
CA THR A 35 0.93 17.10 6.22
C THR A 35 0.84 17.40 7.72
N GLY A 36 1.96 17.36 8.44
CA GLY A 36 1.99 17.47 9.90
C GLY A 36 1.44 16.23 10.63
N MET A 37 1.11 15.15 9.91
CA MET A 37 0.51 13.95 10.50
C MET A 37 1.58 12.89 10.86
N PRO A 38 1.34 12.06 11.89
CA PRO A 38 2.20 10.91 12.16
C PRO A 38 2.22 9.95 10.97
N MET A 39 3.38 9.41 10.66
CA MET A 39 3.54 8.38 9.63
C MET A 39 3.18 7.01 10.17
N TYR A 40 2.45 6.23 9.38
CA TYR A 40 2.15 4.83 9.65
C TYR A 40 2.76 3.97 8.56
N ALA A 41 3.17 2.75 8.90
CA ALA A 41 3.59 1.74 7.93
C ALA A 41 2.76 0.47 8.09
N THR A 42 2.41 -0.13 6.97
CA THR A 42 1.68 -1.40 6.90
C THR A 42 2.31 -2.28 5.82
N GLN A 43 2.22 -3.60 5.98
CA GLN A 43 2.63 -4.52 4.94
C GLN A 43 1.44 -4.84 4.04
N VAL A 44 1.67 -4.83 2.74
CA VAL A 44 0.69 -5.24 1.73
C VAL A 44 1.33 -6.28 0.81
N LEU A 45 0.56 -7.29 0.43
CA LEU A 45 0.84 -8.12 -0.73
C LEU A 45 0.35 -7.35 -1.97
N ALA A 46 1.25 -7.05 -2.90
CA ALA A 46 0.96 -6.58 -4.24
C ALA A 46 0.91 -7.80 -5.16
N LEU A 47 -0.21 -8.03 -5.85
CA LEU A 47 -0.44 -9.23 -6.66
C LEU A 47 -0.91 -8.85 -8.06
N ASP A 48 -0.17 -9.31 -9.07
CA ASP A 48 -0.55 -9.23 -10.48
C ASP A 48 -0.36 -10.60 -11.17
N ASP A 49 -0.42 -10.62 -12.50
CA ASP A 49 -0.31 -11.85 -13.30
C ASP A 49 1.10 -12.47 -13.28
N SER A 50 2.13 -11.69 -12.90
CA SER A 50 3.52 -12.16 -12.77
C SER A 50 3.79 -12.81 -11.41
N GLY A 51 3.00 -12.48 -10.39
CA GLY A 51 3.12 -13.03 -9.05
C GLY A 51 2.85 -12.01 -7.96
N GLY A 52 3.22 -12.39 -6.73
CA GLY A 52 3.00 -11.60 -5.53
C GLY A 52 4.29 -11.10 -4.91
N GLU A 53 4.36 -9.82 -4.55
CA GLU A 53 5.46 -9.22 -3.79
C GLU A 53 4.93 -8.52 -2.53
N VAL A 54 5.68 -8.61 -1.42
CA VAL A 54 5.30 -7.95 -0.16
C VAL A 54 6.02 -6.61 -0.03
N LEU A 55 5.24 -5.55 0.10
CA LEU A 55 5.72 -4.18 0.23
C LEU A 55 5.41 -3.64 1.63
N ILE A 56 6.33 -2.87 2.21
CA ILE A 56 6.05 -2.02 3.37
C ILE A 56 5.72 -0.62 2.86
N VAL A 57 4.46 -0.23 2.92
CA VAL A 57 3.97 1.06 2.44
C VAL A 57 3.82 2.01 3.61
N THR A 58 4.43 3.19 3.50
CA THR A 58 4.26 4.27 4.48
C THR A 58 3.23 5.29 3.98
N VAL A 59 2.31 5.68 4.85
CA VAL A 59 1.29 6.71 4.62
C VAL A 59 1.30 7.74 5.76
N ALA A 60 0.77 8.94 5.48
CA ALA A 60 0.54 9.95 6.51
C ALA A 60 -0.85 9.71 7.15
N GLY A 61 -0.90 9.69 8.48
CA GLY A 61 -2.09 9.31 9.23
C GLY A 61 -2.32 7.79 9.27
N ASP A 62 -3.16 7.35 10.21
CA ASP A 62 -3.56 5.94 10.31
C ASP A 62 -4.60 5.61 9.24
N PRO A 63 -4.32 4.69 8.29
CA PRO A 63 -5.25 4.36 7.21
C PRO A 63 -6.47 3.54 7.66
N LYS A 64 -6.54 3.10 8.94
CA LYS A 64 -7.67 2.34 9.49
C LYS A 64 -8.01 1.07 8.72
N VAL A 65 -7.00 0.40 8.17
CA VAL A 65 -7.13 -0.90 7.49
C VAL A 65 -6.71 -2.04 8.39
N THR A 66 -7.26 -3.23 8.18
CA THR A 66 -6.97 -4.43 8.96
C THR A 66 -6.30 -5.51 8.11
N VAL A 67 -5.63 -6.47 8.74
CA VAL A 67 -5.06 -7.63 8.06
C VAL A 67 -6.13 -8.37 7.25
N THR A 68 -5.72 -8.95 6.13
CA THR A 68 -6.53 -9.61 5.09
C THR A 68 -7.48 -8.71 4.30
N GLN A 69 -7.56 -7.43 4.65
CA GLN A 69 -8.42 -6.48 3.94
C GLN A 69 -7.83 -6.15 2.55
N PRO A 70 -8.62 -6.28 1.46
CA PRO A 70 -8.26 -5.73 0.17
C PRO A 70 -8.26 -4.21 0.21
N VAL A 71 -7.23 -3.58 -0.34
CA VAL A 71 -7.05 -2.12 -0.32
C VAL A 71 -6.72 -1.57 -1.70
N SER A 72 -7.11 -0.33 -1.94
CA SER A 72 -6.61 0.48 -3.05
C SER A 72 -5.46 1.34 -2.54
N VAL A 73 -4.36 1.37 -3.30
CA VAL A 73 -3.18 2.17 -2.99
C VAL A 73 -3.18 3.41 -3.88
N VAL A 74 -3.29 4.59 -3.27
CA VAL A 74 -3.38 5.86 -4.00
C VAL A 74 -2.03 6.55 -4.00
N GLY A 75 -1.55 6.96 -5.18
CA GLY A 75 -0.32 7.76 -5.30
C GLY A 75 0.94 7.01 -4.88
N LEU A 76 1.04 5.70 -5.17
CA LEU A 76 2.20 4.90 -4.81
C LEU A 76 3.46 5.45 -5.50
N VAL A 77 4.50 5.69 -4.68
CA VAL A 77 5.82 6.07 -5.14
C VAL A 77 6.89 5.16 -4.56
N ALA A 78 7.82 4.77 -5.41
CA ALA A 78 9.07 4.13 -5.04
C ALA A 78 10.15 5.20 -4.86
N ILE A 79 10.89 5.12 -3.77
CA ILE A 79 11.96 6.05 -3.42
C ILE A 79 13.23 5.24 -3.21
N PRO A 80 14.08 5.12 -4.26
CA PRO A 80 15.39 4.52 -4.13
C PRO A 80 16.24 5.33 -3.15
N TRP A 81 16.99 4.63 -2.29
CA TRP A 81 17.91 5.25 -1.36
C TRP A 81 19.19 4.42 -1.24
N ALA A 82 20.26 5.11 -0.86
CA ALA A 82 21.54 4.52 -0.50
C ALA A 82 22.13 5.30 0.68
N GLN A 83 22.70 4.59 1.66
CA GLN A 83 23.34 5.15 2.83
C GLN A 83 24.53 4.26 3.23
N GLY A 84 25.75 4.73 2.93
CA GLY A 84 26.94 3.89 3.02
C GLY A 84 26.78 2.66 2.13
N ASP A 85 27.04 1.48 2.68
CA ASP A 85 26.94 0.20 1.96
C ASP A 85 25.51 -0.36 1.88
N ARG A 86 24.52 0.34 2.42
CA ARG A 86 23.11 -0.08 2.39
C ARG A 86 22.37 0.64 1.27
N SER A 87 21.54 -0.07 0.55
CA SER A 87 20.61 0.50 -0.43
C SER A 87 19.27 -0.20 -0.36
N GLY A 88 18.25 0.42 -0.97
CA GLY A 88 16.93 -0.19 -1.08
C GLY A 88 15.92 0.75 -1.71
N VAL A 89 14.65 0.32 -1.65
CA VAL A 89 13.51 1.10 -2.11
C VAL A 89 12.55 1.28 -0.95
N ALA A 90 12.18 2.53 -0.67
CA ALA A 90 11.10 2.84 0.25
C ALA A 90 9.81 3.10 -0.53
N PHE A 91 8.72 2.48 -0.12
CA PHE A 91 7.40 2.70 -0.72
C PHE A 91 6.59 3.67 0.13
N ARG A 92 6.03 4.70 -0.53
CA ARG A 92 5.10 5.64 0.08
C ARG A 92 3.84 5.75 -0.77
N ALA A 93 2.71 5.94 -0.13
CA ALA A 93 1.44 6.23 -0.78
C ALA A 93 0.82 7.47 -0.15
N ASP A 94 -0.07 8.13 -0.89
CA ASP A 94 -0.86 9.24 -0.38
C ASP A 94 -1.97 8.71 0.54
N ALA A 95 -2.57 7.57 0.18
CA ALA A 95 -3.58 6.90 0.99
C ALA A 95 -3.62 5.39 0.73
N LEU A 96 -4.11 4.65 1.74
CA LEU A 96 -4.56 3.27 1.63
C LEU A 96 -6.03 3.25 2.03
N THR A 97 -6.91 2.89 1.11
CA THR A 97 -8.35 2.86 1.34
C THR A 97 -8.87 1.44 1.21
N ALA A 98 -9.87 1.07 2.01
CA ALA A 98 -10.59 -0.17 1.81
C ALA A 98 -11.04 -0.27 0.34
N ALA A 99 -10.69 -1.35 -0.35
CA ALA A 99 -11.17 -1.55 -1.70
C ALA A 99 -12.67 -1.85 -1.62
N THR A 100 -13.49 -0.98 -2.21
CA THR A 100 -14.87 -1.35 -2.53
C THR A 100 -14.78 -2.42 -3.60
N ALA A 101 -15.44 -3.57 -3.40
CA ALA A 101 -15.55 -4.59 -4.42
C ALA A 101 -16.20 -3.96 -5.66
N SER A 102 -15.39 -3.54 -6.63
CA SER A 102 -15.91 -3.14 -7.93
C SER A 102 -16.33 -4.44 -8.59
N GLY A 103 -17.65 -4.66 -8.63
CA GLY A 103 -18.26 -5.91 -9.03
C GLY A 103 -17.70 -6.43 -10.35
N ALA A 104 -17.19 -7.66 -10.32
CA ALA A 104 -17.27 -8.50 -11.49
C ALA A 104 -18.77 -8.62 -11.81
N ALA A 105 -19.23 -7.95 -12.87
CA ALA A 105 -20.57 -8.17 -13.38
C ALA A 105 -20.73 -9.69 -13.64
N PRO A 106 -21.77 -10.35 -13.12
CA PRO A 106 -22.02 -11.73 -13.49
C PRO A 106 -22.33 -11.71 -14.98
N SER A 107 -21.42 -12.27 -15.78
CA SER A 107 -21.72 -12.59 -17.17
C SER A 107 -22.90 -13.56 -17.17
N GLU A 108 -24.08 -13.05 -17.50
CA GLU A 108 -25.30 -13.81 -17.71
C GLU A 108 -25.04 -14.81 -18.84
N GLN A 109 -24.61 -16.02 -18.49
CA GLN A 109 -24.59 -17.15 -19.41
C GLN A 109 -26.05 -17.52 -19.70
N THR A 110 -26.56 -16.97 -20.80
CA THR A 110 -27.79 -17.41 -21.45
C THR A 110 -27.74 -18.93 -21.63
N ARG A 111 -28.52 -19.63 -20.81
CA ARG A 111 -28.77 -21.07 -20.96
C ARG A 111 -29.88 -21.24 -22.01
N PRO A 112 -29.63 -21.89 -23.16
CA PRO A 112 -30.72 -22.24 -24.06
C PRO A 112 -31.57 -23.33 -23.39
N GLN A 113 -32.86 -23.07 -23.21
CA GLN A 113 -33.84 -24.11 -22.84
C GLN A 113 -34.25 -24.88 -24.09
N LYS A 114 -34.44 -26.19 -23.89
CA LYS A 114 -34.77 -27.22 -24.88
C LYS A 114 -36.25 -27.23 -25.22
#